data_AF-A0A843LFD4-F1
#
_entry.id   AF-A0A843LFD4-F1
#
_cell.length_a   1.000
_cell.length_b   1.000
_cell.length_c   1.000
_cell.angle_alpha   90.00
_cell.angle_beta   90.00
_cell.angle_gamma   90.00
#
_symmetry.space_group_name_H-M   'P 1'
#
loop_
_entity.id
_entity.type
_entity.pdbx_description
1 polymer ?
#
loop_
_entity_poly.entity_id
_entity_poly.type
_entity_poly.pdbx_seq_one_letter_code
_entity_poly.pdbx_strand_id
1 'polypeptide(L)'
;MISVFDILGLILTFILIVIGIILFIAAIFIAYSAKTKKVIFPGFILFVLDFLYYPLKTLTEKLGFRKGYIDILSNDMKNFVNYKGLSKIPFNERILLLPQCLRKMDCPATL
;
A
#
# COMPACT_ATOMS: atom_id res chain seq x y z
N MET A 1 -15.42 -9.32 40.20
CA MET A 1 -14.22 -8.56 39.78
C MET A 1 -13.87 -9.02 38.39
N ILE A 2 -13.89 -8.12 37.40
CA ILE A 2 -13.46 -8.46 36.04
C ILE A 2 -11.94 -8.68 36.11
N SER A 3 -11.45 -9.83 35.66
CA SER A 3 -10.01 -10.09 35.69
C SER A 3 -9.32 -9.26 34.61
N VAL A 4 -8.03 -8.95 34.81
CA VAL A 4 -7.24 -8.20 33.82
C VAL A 4 -7.23 -8.94 32.47
N PHE A 5 -7.28 -10.28 32.49
CA PHE A 5 -7.33 -11.11 31.29
C PHE A 5 -8.64 -10.96 30.51
N ASP A 6 -9.78 -10.78 31.19
CA ASP A 6 -11.08 -10.58 30.53
C ASP A 6 -11.12 -9.24 29.77
N ILE A 7 -10.56 -8.19 30.37
CA ILE A 7 -10.44 -6.87 29.72
C ILE A 7 -9.53 -6.97 28.51
N LEU A 8 -8.40 -7.66 28.65
CA LEU A 8 -7.44 -7.85 27.56
C LEU A 8 -8.08 -8.63 26.40
N GLY A 9 -8.81 -9.70 26.71
CA GLY A 9 -9.53 -10.51 25.74
C GLY A 9 -10.61 -9.72 24.99
N LEU A 10 -11.36 -8.87 25.70
CA LEU A 10 -12.37 -8.00 25.08
C LEU A 10 -11.74 -6.99 24.13
N ILE A 11 -10.66 -6.32 24.55
CA ILE A 11 -9.93 -5.34 23.72
C ILE A 11 -9.38 -6.02 22.47
N LEU A 12 -8.74 -7.18 22.62
CA LEU A 12 -8.17 -7.92 21.49
C LEU A 12 -9.25 -8.35 20.50
N THR A 13 -10.37 -8.86 21.00
CA THR A 13 -11.51 -9.28 20.18
C THR A 13 -12.10 -8.10 19.42
N PHE A 14 -12.26 -6.95 20.09
CA PHE A 14 -12.74 -5.73 19.45
C PHE A 14 -11.80 -5.26 18.33
N ILE A 15 -10.49 -5.25 18.58
CA ILE A 15 -9.48 -4.88 17.56
C ILE A 15 -9.56 -5.82 16.35
N LEU A 16 -9.66 -7.14 16.58
CA LEU A 16 -9.79 -8.13 15.50
C LEU A 16 -11.05 -7.90 14.66
N ILE A 17 -12.19 -7.61 15.30
CA ILE A 17 -13.44 -7.29 14.60
C ILE A 17 -13.26 -6.02 13.74
N VAL A 18 -12.67 -4.97 14.30
CA VAL A 18 -12.42 -3.71 13.57
C VAL A 18 -11.52 -3.95 12.35
N ILE A 19 -10.42 -4.70 12.51
CA ILE A 19 -9.53 -5.05 11.40
C ILE A 19 -10.28 -5.86 10.33
N GLY A 20 -11.09 -6.83 10.74
CA GLY A 20 -11.92 -7.63 9.84
C GLY A 20 -12.87 -6.77 9.01
N ILE A 21 -13.53 -5.79 9.63
CA ILE A 21 -14.43 -4.85 8.94
C ILE A 21 -13.65 -3.99 7.94
N ILE A 22 -12.49 -3.44 8.32
CA ILE A 22 -11.65 -2.63 7.43
C ILE A 22 -11.24 -3.44 6.19
N LEU A 23 -10.80 -4.69 6.39
CA LEU A 23 -10.41 -5.58 5.29
C LEU A 23 -11.60 -5.94 4.39
N PHE A 24 -12.77 -6.18 4.97
CA PHE A 24 -13.99 -6.46 4.21
C PHE A 24 -14.39 -5.27 3.32
N ILE A 25 -14.37 -4.06 3.87
CA ILE A 25 -14.62 -2.82 3.12
C ILE A 25 -13.59 -2.64 2.01
N ALA A 26 -12.31 -2.88 2.30
CA ALA A 26 -11.24 -2.79 1.30
C ALA A 26 -11.46 -3.78 0.15
N ALA A 27 -11.85 -5.02 0.45
CA ALA A 27 -12.16 -6.03 -0.55
C ALA A 27 -13.33 -5.61 -1.46
N ILE A 28 -14.39 -5.01 -0.88
CA ILE A 28 -15.51 -4.45 -1.66
C ILE A 28 -15.02 -3.36 -2.61
N PHE A 29 -14.18 -2.44 -2.14
CA PHE A 29 -13.65 -1.37 -2.99
C PHE A 29 -12.77 -1.91 -4.13
N ILE A 30 -11.93 -2.90 -3.85
CA ILE A 30 -11.09 -3.55 -4.86
C ILE A 30 -11.98 -4.25 -5.91
N ALA A 31 -12.98 -5.03 -5.47
CA ALA A 31 -13.90 -5.73 -6.36
C ALA A 31 -14.71 -4.75 -7.22
N TYR A 32 -15.20 -3.67 -6.63
CA TYR A 32 -15.89 -2.60 -7.35
C TYR A 32 -14.97 -1.93 -8.37
N SER A 33 -13.73 -1.66 -8.00
CA SER A 33 -12.75 -1.02 -8.87
C SER A 33 -12.39 -1.89 -10.06
N ALA A 34 -12.23 -3.20 -9.84
CA ALA A 34 -12.01 -4.18 -10.90
C ALA A 34 -13.18 -4.20 -11.91
N LYS A 35 -14.42 -4.08 -11.42
CA LYS A 35 -15.63 -4.10 -12.28
C LYS A 35 -15.85 -2.81 -13.05
N THR A 36 -15.60 -1.66 -12.44
CA THR A 36 -15.95 -0.34 -13.01
C THR A 36 -14.78 0.42 -13.63
N LYS A 37 -13.55 -0.08 -13.44
CA LYS A 37 -12.28 0.62 -13.74
C LYS A 37 -12.17 1.99 -13.06
N LYS A 38 -13.01 2.28 -12.06
CA LYS A 38 -12.99 3.50 -11.26
C LYS A 38 -12.51 3.16 -9.87
N VAL A 39 -11.57 3.93 -9.35
CA VAL A 39 -11.09 3.77 -7.98
C VAL A 39 -11.92 4.67 -7.08
N ILE A 40 -12.84 4.08 -6.32
CA ILE A 40 -13.62 4.83 -5.33
C ILE A 40 -12.77 4.95 -4.07
N PHE A 41 -12.50 6.19 -3.67
CA PHE A 41 -11.75 6.53 -2.47
C PHE A 41 -10.30 5.97 -2.47
N PRO A 42 -9.46 6.43 -3.42
CA PRO A 42 -8.13 5.87 -3.62
C PRO A 42 -7.20 6.04 -2.41
N GLY A 43 -7.46 7.03 -1.53
CA GLY A 43 -6.73 7.21 -0.28
C GLY A 43 -6.90 6.06 0.72
N PHE A 44 -8.11 5.49 0.84
CA PHE A 44 -8.33 4.35 1.75
C PHE A 44 -7.68 3.07 1.20
N ILE A 45 -7.77 2.86 -0.11
CA ILE A 45 -7.09 1.73 -0.76
C ILE A 45 -5.58 1.85 -0.56
N LEU A 46 -5.02 3.06 -0.72
CA LEU A 46 -3.62 3.31 -0.47
C LEU A 46 -3.24 3.06 1.00
N PHE A 47 -4.06 3.53 1.95
CA PHE A 47 -3.86 3.26 3.38
C PHE A 47 -3.82 1.76 3.70
N VAL A 48 -4.75 0.98 3.16
CA VAL A 48 -4.78 -0.48 3.35
C VAL A 48 -3.57 -1.14 2.69
N LEU A 49 -3.19 -0.68 1.48
CA LEU A 49 -2.01 -1.19 0.78
C LEU A 49 -0.71 -0.91 1.54
N ASP A 50 -0.57 0.28 2.13
CA ASP A 50 0.59 0.65 2.95
C ASP A 50 0.59 -0.14 4.28
N PHE A 51 -0.57 -0.33 4.93
CA PHE A 51 -0.68 -1.10 6.17
C PHE A 51 -0.35 -2.59 5.97
N LEU A 52 -0.79 -3.18 4.85
CA LEU A 52 -0.53 -4.58 4.50
C LEU A 52 0.68 -4.76 3.57
N TYR A 53 1.51 -3.73 3.37
CA TYR A 53 2.59 -3.76 2.37
C TYR A 53 3.52 -4.97 2.55
N TYR A 54 4.05 -5.18 3.76
CA TYR A 54 4.99 -6.26 4.03
C TYR A 54 4.33 -7.65 3.99
N PRO A 55 3.15 -7.88 4.61
CA PRO A 55 2.40 -9.11 4.42
C PRO A 55 2.12 -9.45 2.96
N LEU A 56 1.64 -8.47 2.17
CA LEU A 56 1.31 -8.67 0.76
C LEU A 56 2.56 -8.94 -0.08
N LYS A 57 3.65 -8.20 0.15
CA LYS A 57 4.92 -8.42 -0.55
C LYS A 57 5.43 -9.83 -0.33
N THR A 58 5.50 -10.26 0.93
CA THR A 58 5.95 -11.60 1.29
C THR A 58 5.05 -12.68 0.71
N LEU A 59 3.73 -12.48 0.75
CA LEU A 59 2.76 -13.44 0.23
C LEU A 59 2.86 -13.56 -1.30
N THR A 60 2.90 -12.44 -2.01
CA THR A 60 2.99 -12.43 -3.48
C THR A 60 4.29 -13.04 -3.99
N GLU A 61 5.42 -12.75 -3.35
CA GLU A 61 6.70 -13.39 -3.68
C GLU A 61 6.67 -14.90 -3.46
N LYS A 62 6.04 -15.38 -2.37
CA LYS A 62 5.86 -16.81 -2.10
C LYS A 62 4.92 -17.50 -3.09
N LEU A 63 3.91 -16.80 -3.58
CA LEU A 63 2.95 -17.31 -4.58
C LEU A 63 3.52 -17.30 -6.02
N GLY A 64 4.78 -16.88 -6.21
CA GLY A 64 5.43 -16.88 -7.53
C GLY A 64 5.05 -15.69 -8.41
N PHE A 65 4.49 -14.62 -7.84
CA PHE A 65 4.33 -13.37 -8.58
C PHE A 65 5.69 -12.78 -8.93
N ARG A 66 5.72 -11.92 -9.97
CA ARG A 66 6.93 -11.17 -10.34
C ARG A 66 7.46 -10.42 -9.13
N LYS A 67 8.76 -10.57 -8.84
CA LYS A 67 9.45 -9.86 -7.77
C LYS A 67 9.18 -8.36 -7.89
N GLY A 68 8.80 -7.74 -6.77
CA GLY A 68 8.46 -6.31 -6.72
C GLY A 68 7.07 -5.94 -7.27
N TYR A 69 6.17 -6.91 -7.47
CA TYR A 69 4.79 -6.63 -7.90
C TYR A 69 4.08 -5.62 -6.98
N ILE A 70 4.16 -5.83 -5.67
CA ILE A 70 3.58 -4.92 -4.67
C ILE A 70 4.29 -3.56 -4.64
N ASP A 71 5.58 -3.52 -4.95
CA ASP A 71 6.35 -2.26 -5.04
C ASP A 71 5.82 -1.38 -6.18
N ILE A 72 5.63 -1.98 -7.35
CA ILE A 72 5.08 -1.31 -8.53
C ILE A 72 3.64 -0.87 -8.25
N LEU A 73 2.81 -1.77 -7.71
CA LEU A 73 1.41 -1.46 -7.38
C LEU A 73 1.29 -0.30 -6.38
N SER A 74 2.13 -0.27 -5.33
CA SER A 74 2.16 0.82 -4.36
C SER A 74 2.55 2.14 -5.01
N ASN A 75 3.58 2.13 -5.86
CA ASN A 75 4.01 3.32 -6.59
C ASN A 75 2.93 3.86 -7.54
N ASP A 76 2.30 2.99 -8.32
CA ASP A 76 1.25 3.36 -9.26
C ASP A 76 0.02 3.95 -8.55
N MET A 77 -0.37 3.37 -7.40
CA MET A 77 -1.45 3.90 -6.57
C MET A 77 -1.12 5.27 -5.99
N LYS A 78 0.12 5.49 -5.51
CA LYS A 78 0.57 6.80 -5.04
C LYS A 78 0.55 7.84 -6.14
N ASN A 79 1.00 7.47 -7.34
CA ASN A 79 0.92 8.32 -8.52
C ASN A 79 -0.53 8.64 -8.87
N PHE A 80 -1.42 7.64 -8.90
CA PHE A 80 -2.84 7.82 -9.18
C PHE A 80 -3.52 8.80 -8.22
N VAL A 81 -3.27 8.67 -6.91
CA VAL A 81 -3.81 9.57 -5.88
C VAL A 81 -3.31 11.01 -6.06
N ASN A 82 -2.01 11.19 -6.31
CA ASN A 82 -1.37 12.51 -6.33
C ASN A 82 -1.39 13.19 -7.70
N TYR A 83 -1.69 12.45 -8.78
CA TYR A 83 -1.60 12.94 -10.16
C TYR A 83 -2.36 14.23 -10.38
N LYS A 84 -3.59 14.34 -9.87
CA LYS A 84 -4.44 15.53 -10.04
C LYS A 84 -3.88 16.78 -9.36
N GLY A 85 -3.17 16.61 -8.25
CA GLY A 85 -2.48 17.72 -7.56
C GLY A 85 -1.21 18.11 -8.30
N LEU A 86 -0.38 17.12 -8.62
CA LEU A 86 0.89 17.32 -9.31
C LEU A 86 0.73 17.90 -10.73
N SER A 87 -0.33 17.54 -11.44
CA SER A 87 -0.58 18.02 -12.81
C SER A 87 -0.91 19.51 -12.90
N LYS A 88 -1.33 20.13 -11.78
CA LYS A 88 -1.64 21.56 -11.70
C LYS A 88 -0.42 22.43 -11.40
N ILE A 89 0.67 21.85 -10.92
CA ILE A 89 1.89 22.58 -10.56
C ILE A 89 2.52 23.16 -11.84
N PRO A 90 2.92 24.44 -11.91
CA PRO A 90 3.61 25.02 -13.06
C PRO A 90 4.89 24.26 -13.44
N PHE A 91 5.23 24.19 -14.73
CA PHE A 91 6.39 23.39 -15.19
C PHE A 91 7.72 23.85 -14.60
N ASN A 92 7.91 25.16 -14.42
CA ASN A 92 9.09 25.77 -13.79
C ASN A 92 9.23 25.44 -12.29
N GLU A 93 8.19 24.92 -11.65
CA GLU A 93 8.20 24.50 -10.25
C GLU A 93 8.26 22.97 -10.08
N ARG A 94 8.26 22.22 -11.20
CA ARG A 94 8.35 20.76 -11.17
C ARG A 94 9.81 20.33 -11.15
N ILE A 95 10.15 19.46 -10.21
CA ILE A 95 11.42 18.72 -10.22
C ILE A 95 11.18 17.29 -10.71
N LEU A 96 11.97 16.84 -11.69
CA LEU A 96 11.97 15.44 -12.11
C LEU A 96 13.02 14.69 -11.30
N LEU A 97 12.56 13.99 -10.25
CA LEU A 97 13.40 13.10 -9.45
C LEU A 97 13.50 11.74 -10.17
N LEU A 98 14.51 11.61 -11.02
CA LEU A 98 14.88 10.31 -11.57
C LEU A 98 15.54 9.48 -10.46
N PRO A 99 15.19 8.19 -10.30
CA PRO A 99 15.95 7.33 -9.41
C PRO A 99 17.40 7.36 -9.89
N GLN A 100 18.28 7.98 -9.11
CA GLN A 100 19.69 7.89 -9.41
C GLN A 100 20.10 6.46 -9.08
N CYS A 101 20.29 5.64 -10.11
CA CYS A 101 21.18 4.51 -10.00
C CYS A 101 22.59 5.09 -9.74
N LEU A 102 22.89 5.43 -8.49
CA LEU A 102 24.23 5.85 -8.03
C LEU A 102 25.17 4.64 -7.93
N ARG A 103 25.09 3.71 -8.87
CA ARG A 103 26.08 2.66 -8.98
C ARG A 103 26.46 2.44 -10.44
N LYS A 104 27.70 2.82 -10.74
CA LYS A 104 28.41 2.40 -11.93
C LYS A 104 28.47 0.87 -11.94
N MET A 105 28.28 0.24 -13.10
CA MET A 105 28.33 -1.23 -13.27
C MET A 105 29.63 -1.85 -12.73
N ASP A 106 30.68 -1.05 -12.72
CA ASP A 106 32.07 -1.35 -12.40
C ASP A 106 32.48 -0.89 -10.98
N CYS A 107 31.53 -0.71 -10.06
CA CYS A 107 31.83 -0.28 -8.68
C CYS A 107 32.47 -1.43 -7.86
N PRO A 108 33.75 -1.29 -7.43
CA PRO A 108 34.54 -2.38 -6.83
C PRO A 108 34.23 -2.68 -5.36
N ALA A 109 33.30 -1.95 -4.73
CA ALA A 109 32.94 -2.19 -3.33
C ALA A 109 32.11 -3.47 -3.18
N THR A 110 32.67 -4.51 -2.58
CA THR A 110 31.92 -5.70 -2.16
C THR A 110 30.91 -5.35 -1.05
N LEU A 111 29.70 -5.89 -1.17
CA LEU A 111 28.65 -5.83 -0.13
C LEU A 111 29.10 -6.55 1.14
#